data_AF-A0A9D9PLH2-F1
#
_entry.id   AF-A0A9D9PLH2-F1
#
_cell.length_a   1.000
_cell.length_b   1.000
_cell.length_c   1.000
_cell.angle_alpha   90.00
_cell.angle_beta   90.00
_cell.angle_gamma   90.00
#
_symmetry.space_group_name_H-M   'P 1'
#
loop_
_entity.id
_entity.type
_entity.pdbx_description
1 polymer ?
#
loop_
_entity_poly.entity_id
_entity_poly.type
_entity_poly.pdbx_seq_one_letter_code
_entity_poly.pdbx_strand_id
1 'polypeptide(L)'
;MDNGYGIIGAVVAGYLVFLLLALAVGILTLISMYKLYEKAGESGWKAIVPFYNNIVLSKIVSGDNKLGIYWIAAYVMYYVFYSAGSVSSIISSMMTSMSSGSSYHLPAARILMLLVSIIFSIVLMVVSGILNYKLGKAFGKSDGWCVAMIFLSGILVIAMGFDKNLRYVGPNGVPSDQYMPDSYNNNNNYYNNY
;
A
#
# COMPACT_ATOMS: atom_id res chain seq x y z
N MET A 1 -24.14 -38.27 -13.97
CA MET A 1 -23.96 -37.30 -12.86
C MET A 1 -22.84 -36.35 -13.30
N ASP A 2 -23.04 -35.50 -14.32
CA ASP A 2 -21.87 -35.09 -15.13
C ASP A 2 -21.73 -33.57 -15.36
N ASN A 3 -22.61 -32.74 -14.77
CA ASN A 3 -22.62 -31.29 -15.02
C ASN A 3 -21.87 -30.48 -13.96
N GLY A 4 -21.71 -31.00 -12.74
CA GLY A 4 -21.06 -30.29 -11.63
C GLY A 4 -19.54 -30.19 -11.80
N TYR A 5 -18.90 -31.28 -12.22
CA TYR A 5 -17.45 -31.31 -12.43
C TYR A 5 -17.00 -30.46 -13.62
N GLY A 6 -17.82 -30.35 -14.67
CA GLY A 6 -17.54 -29.48 -15.82
C GLY A 6 -17.57 -27.98 -15.45
N ILE A 7 -18.55 -27.55 -14.65
CA ILE A 7 -18.64 -26.16 -14.17
C ILE A 7 -17.49 -25.84 -13.21
N ILE A 8 -17.18 -26.74 -12.27
CA ILE A 8 -16.06 -26.55 -11.33
C ILE A 8 -14.73 -26.48 -12.10
N GLY A 9 -14.53 -27.34 -13.09
CA GLY A 9 -13.34 -27.32 -13.95
C GLY A 9 -13.17 -26.00 -14.71
N ALA A 10 -14.26 -25.47 -15.29
CA ALA A 10 -14.24 -24.19 -15.98
C ALA A 10 -13.96 -23.00 -15.06
N VAL A 11 -14.55 -22.97 -13.85
CA VAL A 11 -14.30 -21.91 -12.86
C VAL A 11 -12.85 -21.94 -12.37
N VAL A 12 -12.30 -23.12 -12.10
CA VAL A 12 -10.89 -23.29 -11.69
C VAL A 12 -9.95 -22.85 -12.81
N ALA A 13 -10.20 -23.28 -14.05
CA ALA A 13 -9.40 -22.86 -15.20
C ALA A 13 -9.44 -21.33 -15.39
N GLY A 14 -10.62 -20.72 -15.31
CA GLY A 14 -10.78 -19.27 -15.38
C GLY A 14 -10.02 -18.53 -14.27
N TYR A 15 -10.10 -19.03 -13.03
CA TYR A 15 -9.36 -18.46 -11.91
C TYR A 15 -7.84 -18.58 -12.09
N LEU A 16 -7.34 -19.73 -12.57
CA LEU A 16 -5.92 -19.93 -12.85
C LEU A 16 -5.41 -18.98 -13.94
N VAL A 17 -6.17 -18.82 -15.03
CA VAL A 17 -5.84 -17.86 -16.10
C VAL A 17 -5.80 -16.43 -15.54
N PHE A 18 -6.78 -16.04 -14.74
CA PHE A 18 -6.80 -14.73 -14.08
C PHE A 18 -5.58 -14.52 -13.18
N LEU A 19 -5.20 -15.52 -12.36
CA LEU A 19 -4.01 -15.45 -11.51
C LEU A 19 -2.72 -15.29 -12.31
N LEU A 20 -2.57 -16.01 -13.43
CA LEU A 20 -1.41 -15.89 -14.30
C LEU A 20 -1.30 -14.48 -14.92
N LEU A 21 -2.43 -13.91 -15.36
CA LEU A 21 -2.47 -12.55 -15.88
C LEU A 21 -2.16 -11.52 -14.79
N ALA A 22 -2.73 -11.67 -13.59
CA ALA A 22 -2.46 -10.80 -12.46
C ALA A 22 -0.99 -10.86 -12.04
N LEU A 23 -0.39 -12.06 -12.05
CA LEU A 23 1.04 -12.24 -11.77
C LEU A 23 1.91 -11.56 -12.84
N ALA A 24 1.57 -11.71 -14.12
CA ALA A 24 2.30 -11.05 -15.21
C ALA A 24 2.25 -9.52 -15.07
N VAL A 25 1.07 -8.94 -14.79
CA VAL A 25 0.91 -7.50 -14.52
C VAL A 25 1.68 -7.08 -13.26
N GLY A 26 1.67 -7.90 -12.21
CA GLY A 26 2.43 -7.67 -10.98
C GLY A 26 3.94 -7.61 -11.25
N ILE A 27 4.48 -8.54 -12.02
CA ILE A 27 5.90 -8.56 -12.41
C ILE A 27 6.25 -7.31 -13.24
N LEU A 28 5.41 -6.94 -14.21
CA LEU A 28 5.62 -5.71 -14.99
C LEU A 28 5.59 -4.46 -14.12
N THR A 29 4.70 -4.41 -13.13
CA THR A 29 4.62 -3.30 -12.18
C THR A 29 5.89 -3.20 -11.33
N LEU A 30 6.43 -4.34 -10.86
CA LEU A 30 7.69 -4.38 -10.11
C LEU A 30 8.88 -3.92 -10.96
N ILE A 31 9.00 -4.38 -12.20
CA ILE A 31 10.04 -3.93 -13.14
C ILE A 31 9.90 -2.42 -13.40
N SER A 32 8.68 -1.93 -13.51
CA SER A 32 8.41 -0.51 -13.74
C SER A 32 8.79 0.34 -12.53
N MET A 33 8.46 -0.12 -11.33
CA MET A 33 8.84 0.54 -10.08
C MET A 33 10.37 0.53 -9.90
N TYR A 34 11.03 -0.58 -10.21
CA TYR A 34 12.49 -0.69 -10.24
C TYR A 34 13.10 0.43 -11.12
N LYS A 35 12.58 0.62 -12.34
CA LYS A 35 13.05 1.68 -13.24
C LYS A 35 12.78 3.08 -12.72
N LEU A 36 11.62 3.32 -12.09
CA LEU A 36 11.31 4.63 -11.49
C LEU A 36 12.29 4.96 -10.37
N TYR A 37 12.69 3.97 -9.57
CA TYR A 37 13.64 4.17 -8.49
C TYR A 37 15.01 4.59 -9.04
N GLU A 38 15.48 3.92 -10.09
CA GLU A 38 16.72 4.30 -10.77
C GLU A 38 16.64 5.70 -11.39
N LYS A 39 15.50 6.07 -11.97
CA LYS A 39 15.26 7.44 -12.47
C LYS A 39 15.31 8.49 -11.35
N ALA A 40 14.94 8.12 -10.11
CA ALA A 40 15.02 8.97 -8.93
C ALA A 40 16.39 8.92 -8.22
N GLY A 41 17.37 8.20 -8.77
CA GLY A 41 18.70 8.08 -8.18
C GLY A 41 18.81 7.09 -7.02
N GLU A 42 17.79 6.27 -6.78
CA GLU A 42 17.79 5.20 -5.78
C GLU A 42 18.00 3.83 -6.44
N SER A 43 18.58 2.87 -5.72
CA SER A 43 18.80 1.54 -6.29
C SER A 43 17.47 0.83 -6.58
N GLY A 44 17.28 0.30 -7.79
CA GLY A 44 15.99 -0.29 -8.20
C GLY A 44 15.51 -1.46 -7.35
N TRP A 45 16.42 -2.28 -6.81
CA TRP A 45 16.06 -3.45 -5.99
C TRP A 45 15.28 -3.08 -4.72
N LYS A 46 15.43 -1.84 -4.24
CA LYS A 46 14.69 -1.32 -3.08
C LYS A 46 13.18 -1.33 -3.32
N ALA A 47 12.74 -1.22 -4.58
CA ALA A 47 11.33 -1.30 -4.96
C ALA A 47 10.72 -2.70 -4.78
N ILE A 48 11.54 -3.74 -4.75
CA ILE A 48 11.09 -5.15 -4.70
C ILE A 48 10.78 -5.57 -3.25
N VAL A 49 11.53 -5.04 -2.29
CA VAL A 49 11.40 -5.43 -0.87
C VAL A 49 10.16 -4.73 -0.27
N PRO A 50 9.09 -5.43 0.15
CA PRO A 50 7.79 -4.80 0.41
C PRO A 50 7.78 -3.63 1.40
N PHE A 51 8.35 -3.82 2.59
CA PHE A 51 8.37 -2.76 3.62
C PHE A 51 9.39 -1.68 3.30
N TYR A 52 10.56 -2.08 2.80
CA TYR A 52 11.62 -1.13 2.47
C TYR A 52 11.24 -0.25 1.26
N ASN A 53 10.52 -0.82 0.30
CA ASN A 53 9.94 -0.12 -0.84
C ASN A 53 9.11 1.07 -0.38
N ASN A 54 8.20 0.92 0.58
CA ASN A 54 7.35 2.01 1.07
C ASN A 54 8.13 3.12 1.79
N ILE A 55 9.19 2.77 2.52
CA ILE A 55 10.08 3.75 3.17
C ILE A 55 10.82 4.57 2.11
N VAL A 56 11.41 3.90 1.13
CA VAL A 56 12.18 4.55 0.07
C VAL A 56 11.25 5.34 -0.85
N LEU A 57 10.06 4.83 -1.13
CA LEU A 57 9.02 5.54 -1.88
C LEU A 57 8.68 6.85 -1.18
N SER A 58 8.39 6.80 0.12
CA SER A 58 8.13 7.99 0.93
C SER A 58 9.24 9.03 0.76
N LYS A 59 10.50 8.60 0.86
CA LYS A 59 11.67 9.46 0.72
C LYS A 59 11.75 10.08 -0.68
N ILE A 60 11.53 9.28 -1.72
CA ILE A 60 11.51 9.75 -3.12
C ILE A 60 10.38 10.79 -3.31
N VAL A 61 9.17 10.49 -2.83
CA VAL A 61 8.00 11.29 -3.21
C VAL A 61 7.75 12.48 -2.28
N SER A 62 8.21 12.43 -1.03
CA SER A 62 7.97 13.49 -0.02
C SER A 62 9.25 14.11 0.53
N GLY A 63 10.42 13.49 0.31
CA GLY A 63 11.70 13.92 0.84
C GLY A 63 11.96 13.45 2.27
N ASP A 64 10.97 12.82 2.90
CA ASP A 64 11.06 12.22 4.23
C ASP A 64 10.56 10.77 4.23
N ASN A 65 10.88 10.02 5.28
CA ASN A 65 10.45 8.62 5.44
C ASN A 65 9.19 8.47 6.31
N LYS A 66 8.57 9.56 6.77
CA LYS A 66 7.48 9.53 7.76
C LYS A 66 6.26 8.80 7.24
N LEU A 67 5.83 9.10 6.00
CA LEU A 67 4.67 8.42 5.41
C LEU A 67 4.92 6.91 5.27
N GLY A 68 6.13 6.51 4.90
CA GLY A 68 6.52 5.10 4.85
C GLY A 68 6.47 4.43 6.23
N ILE A 69 6.93 5.11 7.28
CA ILE A 69 6.86 4.58 8.66
C ILE A 69 5.41 4.48 9.14
N TYR A 70 4.58 5.50 8.90
CA TYR A 70 3.16 5.48 9.25
C TYR A 70 2.43 4.36 8.53
N TRP A 71 2.76 4.13 7.26
CA TRP A 71 2.21 3.01 6.50
C TRP A 71 2.56 1.66 7.13
N ILE A 72 3.83 1.45 7.51
CA ILE A 72 4.27 0.20 8.17
C ILE A 72 3.60 0.04 9.53
N ALA A 73 3.55 1.10 10.35
CA ALA A 73 2.93 1.06 11.67
C ALA A 73 1.44 0.73 11.57
N ALA A 74 0.71 1.37 10.64
CA ALA A 74 -0.69 1.08 10.38
C ALA A 74 -0.88 -0.35 9.83
N TYR A 75 0.04 -0.84 9.00
CA TYR A 75 0.03 -2.21 8.48
C TYR A 75 0.16 -3.21 9.63
N VAL A 76 1.21 -3.08 10.45
CA VAL A 76 1.42 -3.96 11.62
C VAL A 76 0.18 -3.95 12.52
N MET A 77 -0.37 -2.78 12.80
CA MET A 77 -1.52 -2.65 13.68
C MET A 77 -2.80 -3.25 13.08
N TYR A 78 -3.02 -3.07 11.78
CA TYR A 78 -4.08 -3.75 11.03
C TYR A 78 -3.98 -5.27 11.19
N TYR A 79 -2.80 -5.86 10.97
CA TYR A 79 -2.62 -7.31 11.11
C TYR A 79 -2.75 -7.79 12.55
N VAL A 80 -2.30 -7.01 13.54
CA VAL A 80 -2.48 -7.35 14.96
C VAL A 80 -3.97 -7.43 15.32
N PHE A 81 -4.77 -6.41 14.99
CA PHE A 81 -6.19 -6.42 15.34
C PHE A 81 -7.00 -7.42 14.51
N TYR A 82 -6.69 -7.55 13.21
CA TYR A 82 -7.34 -8.51 12.33
C TYR A 82 -7.05 -9.97 12.77
N SER A 83 -5.80 -10.29 13.13
CA SER A 83 -5.43 -11.62 13.60
C SER A 83 -5.94 -11.90 15.01
N ALA A 84 -5.95 -10.92 15.93
CA ALA A 84 -6.49 -11.09 17.27
C ALA A 84 -7.98 -11.48 17.24
N GLY A 85 -8.80 -10.85 16.38
CA GLY A 85 -10.20 -11.25 16.20
C GLY A 85 -10.36 -12.66 15.61
N SER A 86 -9.46 -13.05 14.71
CA SER A 86 -9.46 -14.38 14.09
C SER A 86 -9.02 -15.48 15.07
N VAL A 87 -7.97 -15.23 15.85
CA VAL A 87 -7.45 -16.13 16.90
C VAL A 87 -8.47 -16.31 18.02
N SER A 88 -9.11 -15.22 18.46
CA SER A 88 -10.22 -15.30 19.42
C SER A 88 -11.36 -16.20 18.94
N SER A 89 -11.65 -16.21 17.63
CA SER A 89 -12.68 -17.07 17.04
C SER A 89 -12.30 -18.55 17.09
N ILE A 90 -11.03 -18.87 16.82
CA ILE A 90 -10.51 -20.24 16.92
C ILE A 90 -10.57 -20.72 18.38
N ILE A 91 -10.06 -19.92 19.32
CA ILE A 91 -10.06 -20.28 20.74
C ILE A 91 -11.49 -20.48 21.27
N SER A 92 -12.42 -19.56 20.98
CA SER A 92 -13.83 -19.70 21.36
C SER A 92 -14.47 -20.98 20.78
N SER A 93 -14.13 -21.34 19.54
CA SER A 93 -14.63 -22.57 18.91
C SER A 93 -14.07 -23.84 19.60
N MET A 94 -12.80 -23.82 20.00
CA MET A 94 -12.16 -24.92 20.73
C MET A 94 -12.72 -25.02 22.16
N MET A 95 -12.93 -23.91 22.85
CA MET A 95 -13.47 -23.94 24.21
C MET A 95 -14.92 -24.43 24.26
N THR A 96 -15.73 -24.04 23.27
CA THR A 96 -17.15 -24.45 23.19
C THR A 96 -17.29 -25.95 22.85
N SER A 97 -16.34 -26.53 22.11
CA SER A 97 -16.33 -27.98 21.89
C SER A 97 -15.82 -28.79 23.10
N MET A 98 -15.13 -28.14 24.04
CA MET A 98 -14.61 -28.76 25.27
C MET A 98 -15.53 -28.61 26.49
N SER A 99 -16.36 -27.57 26.54
CA SER A 99 -17.29 -27.36 27.66
C SER A 99 -18.67 -27.94 27.34
N SER A 100 -19.21 -28.74 28.26
CA SER A 100 -20.57 -29.28 28.21
C SER A 100 -21.63 -28.18 28.42
N GLY A 101 -21.77 -27.25 27.46
CA GLY A 101 -22.97 -26.41 27.34
C GLY A 101 -22.81 -24.89 27.53
N SER A 102 -21.61 -24.35 27.73
CA SER A 102 -21.43 -22.89 27.85
C SER A 102 -20.76 -22.33 26.59
N SER A 103 -21.55 -21.71 25.71
CA SER A 103 -21.00 -21.01 24.54
C SER A 103 -20.16 -19.81 25.00
N TYR A 104 -18.85 -19.81 24.72
CA TYR A 104 -17.98 -18.66 25.00
C TYR A 104 -18.01 -17.70 23.80
N HIS A 105 -19.12 -16.99 23.67
CA HIS A 105 -19.29 -15.97 22.64
C HIS A 105 -18.88 -14.62 23.22
N LEU A 106 -17.75 -14.09 22.75
CA LEU A 106 -17.38 -12.68 22.92
C LEU A 106 -17.70 -11.90 21.63
N PRO A 107 -18.95 -11.90 21.13
CA PRO A 107 -19.27 -11.33 19.83
C PRO A 107 -18.99 -9.83 19.81
N ALA A 108 -19.20 -9.15 20.94
CA ALA A 108 -18.90 -7.73 21.09
C ALA A 108 -17.40 -7.42 20.93
N ALA A 109 -16.52 -8.20 21.58
CA ALA A 109 -15.06 -8.00 21.47
C ALA A 109 -14.55 -8.31 20.05
N ARG A 110 -15.10 -9.35 19.40
CA ARG A 110 -14.79 -9.68 18.00
C ARG A 110 -15.19 -8.55 17.04
N ILE A 111 -16.43 -8.08 17.17
CA ILE A 111 -16.94 -6.98 16.34
C ILE A 111 -16.10 -5.72 16.57
N LEU A 112 -15.73 -5.42 17.82
CA LEU A 112 -14.86 -4.30 18.15
C LEU A 112 -13.49 -4.41 17.45
N MET A 113 -12.81 -5.56 17.51
CA MET A 113 -11.52 -5.77 16.84
C MET A 113 -11.62 -5.63 15.31
N LEU A 114 -12.73 -6.09 14.70
CA LEU A 114 -12.98 -5.91 13.28
C LEU A 114 -13.18 -4.42 12.93
N LEU A 115 -13.97 -3.68 13.71
CA LEU A 115 -14.18 -2.25 13.52
C LEU A 115 -12.86 -1.47 13.65
N VAL A 116 -12.02 -1.82 14.64
CA VAL A 116 -10.68 -1.23 14.79
C VAL A 116 -9.78 -1.56 13.59
N SER A 117 -9.82 -2.79 13.08
CA SER A 117 -9.06 -3.15 11.87
C SER A 117 -9.51 -2.37 10.63
N ILE A 118 -10.80 -2.03 10.52
CA ILE A 118 -11.31 -1.18 9.42
C ILE A 118 -10.75 0.24 9.53
N ILE A 119 -10.57 0.79 10.73
CA ILE A 119 -9.93 2.10 10.90
C ILE A 119 -8.50 2.06 10.35
N PHE A 120 -7.71 1.05 10.70
CA PHE A 120 -6.35 0.92 10.17
C PHE A 120 -6.31 0.63 8.67
N SER A 121 -7.28 -0.09 8.11
CA SER A 121 -7.36 -0.31 6.66
C SER A 121 -7.67 0.98 5.90
N ILE A 122 -8.51 1.86 6.44
CA ILE A 122 -8.76 3.20 5.89
C ILE A 122 -7.49 4.04 5.95
N VAL A 123 -6.76 4.03 7.08
CA VAL A 123 -5.47 4.73 7.20
C VAL A 123 -4.48 4.24 6.15
N LEU A 124 -4.37 2.93 5.95
CA LEU A 124 -3.53 2.34 4.90
C LEU A 124 -3.94 2.80 3.50
N MET A 125 -5.23 2.78 3.20
CA MET A 125 -5.76 3.24 1.91
C MET A 125 -5.42 4.71 1.66
N VAL A 126 -5.58 5.57 2.67
CA VAL A 126 -5.26 7.00 2.58
C VAL A 126 -3.76 7.22 2.39
N VAL A 127 -2.91 6.60 3.20
CA VAL A 127 -1.46 6.78 3.10
C VAL A 127 -0.93 6.23 1.78
N SER A 128 -1.39 5.06 1.33
CA SER A 128 -1.09 4.53 0.00
C SER A 128 -1.56 5.45 -1.12
N GLY A 129 -2.75 6.03 -1.00
CA GLY A 129 -3.26 7.01 -1.95
C GLY A 129 -2.38 8.26 -2.03
N ILE A 130 -1.95 8.80 -0.89
CA ILE A 130 -1.02 9.94 -0.81
C ILE A 130 0.32 9.59 -1.46
N LEU A 131 0.89 8.42 -1.17
CA LEU A 131 2.17 7.99 -1.77
C LEU A 131 2.06 7.87 -3.29
N ASN A 132 0.98 7.29 -3.82
CA ASN A 132 0.73 7.19 -5.26
C ASN A 132 0.48 8.55 -5.92
N TYR A 133 -0.27 9.43 -5.28
CA TYR A 133 -0.49 10.79 -5.75
C TYR A 133 0.84 11.56 -5.83
N LYS A 134 1.62 11.53 -4.75
CA LYS A 134 2.92 12.20 -4.69
C LYS A 134 3.94 11.58 -5.64
N LEU A 135 3.85 10.28 -5.92
CA LEU A 135 4.68 9.62 -6.95
C LEU A 135 4.46 10.28 -8.31
N GLY A 136 3.21 10.47 -8.74
CA GLY A 136 2.91 11.21 -9.97
C GLY A 136 3.51 12.62 -9.97
N LYS A 137 3.34 13.37 -8.86
CA LYS A 137 3.89 14.73 -8.72
C LYS A 137 5.42 14.74 -8.79
N ALA A 138 6.09 13.80 -8.14
CA ALA A 138 7.55 13.72 -8.10
C ALA A 138 8.17 13.44 -9.49
N PHE A 139 7.39 12.87 -10.41
CA PHE A 139 7.74 12.69 -11.82
C PHE A 139 7.09 13.75 -12.74
N GLY A 140 6.60 14.86 -12.19
CA GLY A 140 6.10 16.00 -12.96
C GLY A 140 4.76 15.77 -13.67
N LYS A 141 3.95 14.79 -13.23
CA LYS A 141 2.63 14.53 -13.82
C LYS A 141 1.58 15.52 -13.32
N SER A 142 0.52 15.70 -14.11
CA SER A 142 -0.62 16.56 -13.79
C SER A 142 -1.46 16.01 -12.64
N ASP A 143 -2.25 16.87 -11.99
CA ASP A 143 -3.05 16.46 -10.82
C ASP A 143 -4.09 15.40 -11.18
N GLY A 144 -4.71 15.49 -12.37
CA GLY A 144 -5.63 14.46 -12.87
C GLY A 144 -4.97 13.08 -13.02
N TRP A 145 -3.71 13.04 -13.48
CA TRP A 145 -2.95 11.80 -13.51
C TRP A 145 -2.67 11.27 -12.10
N CYS A 146 -2.31 12.15 -11.17
CA CYS A 146 -2.01 11.78 -9.79
C CYS A 146 -3.25 11.23 -9.06
N VAL A 147 -4.43 11.82 -9.30
CA VAL A 147 -5.70 11.29 -8.79
C VAL A 147 -6.01 9.92 -9.42
N ALA A 148 -5.78 9.75 -10.73
CA ALA A 148 -5.98 8.46 -11.39
C ALA A 148 -5.06 7.37 -10.81
N MET A 149 -3.86 7.72 -10.35
CA MET A 149 -2.96 6.77 -9.67
C MET A 149 -3.53 6.20 -8.36
N ILE A 150 -4.50 6.86 -7.72
CA ILE A 150 -5.12 6.30 -6.50
C ILE A 150 -5.94 5.05 -6.84
N PHE A 151 -6.61 5.03 -8.00
CA PHE A 151 -7.49 3.93 -8.42
C PHE A 151 -6.83 2.97 -9.41
N LEU A 152 -5.90 3.47 -10.23
CA LEU A 152 -5.29 2.77 -11.36
C LEU A 152 -3.75 2.72 -11.25
N SER A 153 -3.21 2.69 -10.03
CA SER A 153 -1.77 2.73 -9.75
C SER A 153 -0.97 1.73 -10.58
N GLY A 154 -1.39 0.46 -10.65
CA GLY A 154 -0.65 -0.60 -11.33
C GLY A 154 -0.34 -0.25 -12.80
N ILE A 155 -1.35 0.14 -13.57
CA ILE A 155 -1.20 0.45 -15.00
C ILE A 155 -0.41 1.76 -15.21
N LEU A 156 -0.67 2.78 -14.38
CA LEU A 156 -0.02 4.08 -14.53
C LEU A 156 1.45 4.06 -14.08
N VAL A 157 1.81 3.25 -13.08
CA VAL A 157 3.21 2.96 -12.72
C VAL A 157 3.92 2.28 -13.88
N ILE A 158 3.27 1.32 -14.56
CA ILE A 158 3.84 0.69 -15.76
C ILE A 158 4.10 1.73 -16.85
N ALA A 159 3.10 2.56 -17.17
CA ALA A 159 3.23 3.61 -18.17
C ALA A 159 4.41 4.55 -17.88
N MET A 160 4.58 4.97 -16.61
CA MET A 160 5.70 5.82 -16.19
C MET A 160 7.06 5.11 -16.18
N GLY A 161 7.10 3.84 -15.76
CA GLY A 161 8.33 3.07 -15.67
C GLY A 161 9.01 2.91 -17.03
N PHE A 162 8.23 2.63 -18.07
CA PHE A 162 8.73 2.43 -19.44
C PHE A 162 8.84 3.72 -20.28
N ASP A 163 8.33 4.86 -19.81
CA ASP A 163 8.48 6.15 -20.48
C ASP A 163 9.96 6.61 -20.45
N LYS A 164 10.59 6.65 -21.64
CA LYS A 164 12.00 7.02 -21.81
C LYS A 164 12.27 8.52 -21.58
N ASN A 165 11.26 9.37 -21.72
CA ASN A 165 11.39 10.81 -21.59
C ASN A 165 11.08 11.28 -20.17
N LEU A 166 10.41 10.44 -19.37
CA LEU A 166 10.13 10.75 -17.98
C LEU A 166 11.43 10.94 -17.19
N ARG A 167 11.48 12.04 -16.44
CA ARG A 167 12.57 12.38 -15.51
C ARG A 167 11.99 12.62 -14.14
N TYR A 168 12.78 12.28 -13.13
CA TYR A 168 12.47 12.63 -11.76
C TYR A 168 12.67 14.14 -11.56
N VAL A 169 11.67 14.80 -11.00
CA VAL A 169 11.69 16.25 -10.74
C VAL A 169 12.24 16.52 -9.35
N GLY A 170 11.72 15.80 -8.37
CA GLY A 170 12.05 16.00 -6.96
C GLY A 170 10.85 15.76 -6.05
N PRO A 171 11.05 15.78 -4.73
CA PRO A 171 9.97 15.49 -3.80
C PRO A 171 8.82 16.49 -3.88
N ASN A 172 7.59 16.01 -3.76
CA ASN A 172 6.34 16.75 -3.99
C ASN A 172 6.26 17.41 -5.38
N GLY A 173 7.13 17.04 -6.34
CA GLY A 173 7.22 17.67 -7.65
C GLY A 173 7.95 19.01 -7.66
N VAL A 174 8.69 19.32 -6.61
CA VAL A 174 9.52 20.53 -6.51
C VAL A 174 10.96 20.17 -6.92
N PRO A 175 11.57 20.90 -7.87
CA PRO A 175 12.97 20.73 -8.23
C PRO A 175 13.92 20.80 -7.02
N SER A 176 15.00 20.01 -7.04
CA SER A 176 15.91 19.85 -5.89
C SER A 176 16.57 21.15 -5.42
N ASP A 177 16.80 22.11 -6.31
CA ASP A 177 17.34 23.44 -6.02
C ASP A 177 16.32 24.36 -5.30
N GLN A 178 15.03 24.05 -5.44
CA GLN A 178 13.92 24.79 -4.83
C GLN A 178 13.29 24.04 -3.64
N TYR A 179 13.67 22.79 -3.42
CA TYR A 179 13.08 21.96 -2.39
C TYR A 179 13.60 22.34 -0.99
N MET A 180 12.74 22.95 -0.19
CA MET A 180 12.97 23.15 1.24
C MET A 180 12.26 22.04 2.04
N PRO A 181 12.98 21.19 2.80
CA PRO A 181 12.35 20.17 3.62
C PRO A 181 11.45 20.81 4.69
N ASP A 182 10.30 20.18 4.98
CA ASP A 182 9.31 20.71 5.95
C ASP A 182 9.90 20.97 7.34
N SER A 183 10.99 20.28 7.72
CA SER A 183 11.72 20.52 8.98
C SER A 183 12.37 21.90 9.06
N TYR A 184 12.78 22.49 7.93
CA TYR A 184 13.38 23.83 7.87
C TYR A 184 12.31 24.93 7.89
N ASN A 185 11.17 24.69 7.24
CA ASN A 185 10.05 25.65 7.22
C ASN A 185 9.47 25.88 8.64
N ASN A 186 9.33 24.80 9.43
CA ASN A 186 8.80 24.93 10.79
C ASN A 186 9.70 25.78 11.69
N ASN A 187 11.03 25.64 11.60
CA ASN A 187 11.96 26.44 12.40
C ASN A 187 11.97 27.92 11.99
N ASN A 188 11.83 28.24 10.70
CA ASN A 188 11.83 29.64 10.25
C ASN A 188 10.58 30.42 10.68
N ASN A 189 9.44 29.76 10.83
CA ASN A 189 8.24 30.39 11.38
C ASN A 189 8.38 30.75 12.87
N TYR A 190 9.23 30.05 13.63
CA TYR A 190 9.49 30.43 15.03
C TYR A 190 10.33 31.69 15.15
N TYR A 191 11.27 31.92 14.23
CA TYR A 191 12.12 33.12 14.26
C TYR A 191 11.49 34.36 13.63
N ASN A 192 10.60 34.19 12.64
CA ASN A 192 9.94 35.33 11.96
C ASN A 192 8.71 35.90 12.70
N ASN A 193 8.33 35.33 13.86
CA ASN A 193 7.20 35.81 14.67
C ASN A 193 7.63 36.62 15.92
N TYR A 194 8.86 37.14 15.95
CA TYR A 194 9.37 38.03 17.02
C TYR A 194 9.80 39.38 16.47
#